data_AF-A0A524J1T9-F1
#
_entry.id   AF-A0A524J1T9-F1
#
_cell.length_a   1.000
_cell.length_b   1.000
_cell.length_c   1.000
_cell.angle_alpha   90.00
_cell.angle_beta   90.00
_cell.angle_gamma   90.00
#
_symmetry.space_group_name_H-M   'P 1'
#
loop_
_entity.id
_entity.type
_entity.pdbx_description
1 polymer ?
#
loop_
_entity_poly.entity_id
_entity_poly.type
_entity_poly.pdbx_seq_one_letter_code
_entity_poly.pdbx_strand_id
1 'polypeptide(L)' 'MGTVEDLRPIFSPKSIAVVGASRSPMKIGYEILQNILVHGYRGKVYPINPETPEIMGLKTQPSVLAVKEDIDLVI' A
#
# COMPACT_ATOMS: atom_id res chain seq x y z
N MET A 1 25.49 -2.95 12.84
CA MET A 1 25.35 -1.52 12.49
C MET A 1 24.66 -1.49 11.14
N GLY A 2 23.46 -0.93 11.07
CA GLY A 2 22.65 -0.99 9.84
C GLY A 2 23.26 -0.13 8.74
N THR A 3 23.28 -0.65 7.51
CA THR A 3 23.80 0.05 6.32
C THR A 3 22.64 0.63 5.51
N VAL A 4 22.94 1.47 4.50
CA VAL A 4 21.91 2.02 3.60
C VAL A 4 21.11 0.90 2.92
N GLU A 5 21.75 -0.25 2.63
CA GLU A 5 21.10 -1.46 2.13
C GLU A 5 19.91 -1.94 2.98
N ASP A 6 19.93 -1.71 4.31
CA ASP A 6 18.86 -2.13 5.22
C ASP A 6 17.61 -1.26 5.10
N LEU A 7 17.72 -0.07 4.50
CA LEU A 7 16.60 0.87 4.29
C LEU A 7 15.97 0.76 2.90
N ARG A 8 16.48 -0.14 2.04
CA ARG A 8 15.91 -0.36 0.70
C ARG A 8 14.39 -0.62 0.69
N PRO A 9 13.80 -1.37 1.65
CA PRO A 9 12.34 -1.55 1.68
C PRO A 9 11.56 -0.24 1.86
N ILE A 10 12.17 0.79 2.45
CA ILE A 10 11.52 2.09 2.66
C ILE A 10 11.64 2.97 1.41
N PHE A 11 12.84 3.03 0.81
CA PHE A 11 13.10 3.95 -0.30
C PHE A 11 12.82 3.37 -1.68
N SER A 12 12.77 2.04 -1.81
CA SER A 12 12.55 1.33 -3.07
C SER A 12 11.82 0.00 -2.86
N PRO A 13 10.63 -0.01 -2.21
CA PRO A 13 9.84 -1.22 -2.04
C PRO A 13 9.38 -1.77 -3.40
N LYS A 14 9.36 -3.09 -3.52
CA LYS A 14 8.70 -3.82 -4.63
C LYS A 14 7.22 -4.05 -4.37
N SER A 15 6.79 -3.95 -3.11
CA SER A 15 5.39 -4.03 -2.70
C SER A 15 5.06 -3.09 -1.55
N ILE A 16 3.91 -2.42 -1.64
CA ILE A 16 3.39 -1.52 -0.61
C ILE A 16 1.99 -1.99 -0.21
N ALA A 17 1.73 -2.09 1.09
CA ALA A 17 0.38 -2.17 1.63
C ALA A 17 -0.03 -0.81 2.23
N VAL A 18 -1.24 -0.34 1.91
CA VAL A 18 -1.80 0.90 2.47
C VAL A 18 -2.91 0.53 3.44
N VAL A 19 -2.63 0.63 4.73
CA VAL A 19 -3.58 0.29 5.80
C VAL A 19 -4.49 1.48 6.07
N GLY A 20 -5.80 1.23 6.02
CA GLY A 20 -6.79 2.30 6.10
C GLY A 20 -7.03 3.00 4.76
N ALA A 21 -6.65 2.36 3.64
CA ALA A 21 -7.06 2.77 2.30
C ALA A 21 -8.57 3.05 2.26
N SER A 22 -8.99 4.11 1.57
CA SER A 22 -10.40 4.52 1.54
C SER A 22 -10.82 5.01 0.15
N ARG A 23 -12.13 4.94 -0.12
CA ARG A 23 -12.78 5.61 -1.28
C ARG A 23 -13.09 7.09 -1.03
N SER A 24 -13.05 7.52 0.24
CA SER A 24 -13.41 8.90 0.61
C SER A 24 -12.22 9.84 0.42
N PRO A 25 -12.32 10.88 -0.43
CA PRO A 25 -11.26 11.87 -0.64
C PRO A 25 -10.88 12.64 0.63
N MET A 26 -11.74 12.65 1.65
CA MET A 26 -11.48 13.32 2.91
C MET A 26 -10.56 12.52 3.86
N LYS A 27 -10.20 11.28 3.52
CA LYS A 27 -9.40 10.41 4.39
C LYS A 27 -7.97 10.31 3.88
N ILE A 28 -7.00 10.35 4.79
CA ILE A 28 -5.57 10.26 4.44
C ILE A 28 -5.20 9.00 3.65
N GLY A 29 -5.85 7.87 3.95
CA GLY A 29 -5.62 6.62 3.20
C GLY A 29 -6.08 6.67 1.75
N TYR A 30 -6.99 7.57 1.38
CA TYR A 30 -7.32 7.86 -0.02
C TYR A 30 -6.17 8.62 -0.68
N GLU A 31 -5.72 9.72 -0.07
CA GLU A 31 -4.64 10.56 -0.59
C GLU A 31 -3.34 9.77 -0.78
N ILE A 32 -2.96 8.94 0.19
CA ILE A 32 -1.76 8.10 0.11
C ILE A 32 -1.87 7.12 -1.07
N LEU A 33 -2.98 6.39 -1.17
CA LEU A 33 -3.19 5.43 -2.26
C LEU A 33 -3.21 6.14 -3.62
N GLN A 34 -3.91 7.26 -3.73
CA GLN A 34 -3.97 8.05 -4.96
C GLN A 34 -2.57 8.50 -5.39
N ASN A 35 -1.77 9.02 -4.46
CA ASN A 35 -0.43 9.49 -4.75
C ASN A 35 0.48 8.37 -5.26
N ILE A 36 0.40 7.18 -4.67
CA ILE A 36 1.17 6.01 -5.13
C ILE A 36 0.81 5.67 -6.59
N LEU A 37 -0.49 5.68 -6.93
CA LEU A 37 -0.96 5.29 -8.26
C LEU A 37 -0.68 6.37 -9.32
N VAL A 38 -0.98 7.63 -9.02
CA VAL A 38 -0.85 8.73 -9.97
C VAL A 38 0.61 9.04 -10.29
N HIS A 39 1.53 8.89 -9.33
CA HIS A 39 2.95 9.14 -9.55
C HIS A 39 3.70 7.92 -10.13
N GLY A 40 2.97 6.89 -10.55
CA GLY A 40 3.51 5.81 -11.38
C GLY A 40 4.36 4.79 -10.64
N TYR A 41 4.07 4.53 -9.36
CA TYR A 41 4.69 3.42 -8.65
C TYR A 41 4.46 2.10 -9.40
N ARG A 42 5.55 1.38 -9.70
CA ARG A 42 5.54 0.18 -10.55
C ARG A 42 5.51 -1.14 -9.77
N GLY A 43 5.65 -1.07 -8.44
CA GLY A 43 5.54 -2.24 -7.59
C GLY A 43 4.10 -2.64 -7.35
N LYS A 44 3.90 -3.71 -6.57
CA LYS A 44 2.56 -4.18 -6.21
C LYS A 44 1.97 -3.28 -5.12
N VAL A 45 0.69 -2.93 -5.26
CA VAL A 45 -0.03 -2.11 -4.28
C VAL A 45 -1.19 -2.91 -3.72
N TYR A 46 -1.25 -3.04 -2.40
CA TYR A 46 -2.31 -3.73 -1.68
C TYR A 46 -3.08 -2.75 -0.80
N PRO A 47 -4.26 -2.26 -1.23
CA PRO A 47 -5.11 -1.49 -0.35
C PRO A 47 -5.71 -2.40 0.73
N ILE A 48 -5.55 -2.04 1.99
CA ILE A 48 -6.05 -2.82 3.12
C ILE A 48 -7.26 -2.11 3.74
N ASN A 49 -8.43 -2.74 3.62
CA ASN A 49 -9.70 -2.25 4.13
C ASN A 49 -10.65 -3.45 4.39
N PRO A 50 -11.15 -3.65 5.62
CA PRO A 50 -12.06 -4.77 5.95
C PRO A 50 -13.44 -4.72 5.26
N GLU A 51 -13.94 -3.52 4.96
CA GLU A 51 -15.35 -3.29 4.61
C GLU A 51 -15.56 -3.07 3.11
N THR A 52 -14.57 -2.46 2.46
CA THR A 52 -14.67 -2.03 1.08
C THR A 52 -13.90 -3.01 0.21
N PRO A 53 -14.52 -3.73 -0.75
CA PRO A 53 -13.86 -4.80 -1.53
C PRO A 53 -12.94 -4.30 -2.66
N GLU A 54 -13.06 -3.04 -3.06
CA GLU A 54 -12.26 -2.46 -4.15
C GLU A 54 -12.08 -0.96 -3.96
N ILE A 55 -10.88 -0.41 -4.18
CA ILE A 55 -10.61 1.03 -4.11
C ILE A 55 -9.74 1.41 -5.30
N MET A 56 -10.15 2.42 -6.09
CA MET A 56 -9.43 2.90 -7.27
C MET A 56 -9.10 1.79 -8.30
N GLY A 57 -10.01 0.84 -8.51
CA GLY A 57 -9.79 -0.29 -9.44
C GLY A 57 -8.95 -1.43 -8.85
N LEU A 58 -8.46 -1.28 -7.62
CA LEU A 58 -7.66 -2.30 -6.95
C LEU A 58 -8.50 -3.09 -5.94
N LYS A 59 -8.41 -4.41 -6.02
CA LYS A 59 -8.99 -5.32 -5.02
C LYS A 59 -8.34 -5.07 -3.67
N THR A 60 -9.17 -4.96 -2.64
CA THR A 60 -8.68 -4.78 -1.26
C THR A 60 -8.53 -6.11 -0.55
N GLN A 61 -7.73 -6.09 0.50
CA GLN A 61 -7.63 -7.18 1.46
C GLN A 61 -8.13 -6.70 2.83
N PRO A 62 -8.75 -7.58 3.64
CA PRO A 62 -9.30 -7.17 4.94
C PRO A 62 -8.21 -6.90 5.98
N SER A 63 -7.02 -7.47 5.81
CA SER A 63 -5.85 -7.22 6.65
C SER A 63 -4.57 -7.48 5.86
N VAL A 64 -3.43 -6.98 6.36
CA VAL A 64 -2.11 -7.30 5.77
C VAL A 64 -1.82 -8.80 5.80
N LEU A 65 -2.36 -9.53 6.78
CA LEU A 65 -2.20 -10.98 6.92
C LEU A 65 -2.97 -11.78 5.87
N ALA A 66 -3.94 -11.16 5.18
CA ALA A 66 -4.66 -11.79 4.08
C ALA A 66 -3.92 -11.71 2.73
N VAL A 67 -2.85 -10.92 2.66
CA VAL A 67 -1.97 -10.85 1.48
C VAL A 67 -1.08 -12.09 1.48
N LYS A 68 -1.09 -12.84 0.37
CA LYS A 68 -0.31 -14.10 0.23
C LYS A 68 1.13 -13.90 -0.22
N GLU A 69 1.47 -12.67 -0.57
CA GLU A 69 2.74 -12.25 -1.16
C GLU A 69 3.49 -11.37 -0.15
N ASP A 70 4.82 -11.28 -0.30
CA ASP A 70 5.64 -10.46 0.60
C ASP A 70 5.32 -8.96 0.44
N ILE A 71 5.28 -8.26 1.58
CA ILE A 71 5.10 -6.81 1.67
C ILE A 71 6.41 -6.20 2.15
N ASP A 72 7.02 -5.36 1.31
CA ASP A 72 8.26 -4.65 1.65
C ASP A 72 8.00 -3.45 2.58
N LEU A 73 6.88 -2.75 2.39
CA LEU A 73 6.51 -1.56 3.16
C LEU A 73 5.01 -1.52 3.48
N VAL A 74 4.70 -1.16 4.72
CA VAL A 74 3.34 -0.86 5.16
C VAL A 74 3.26 0.63 5.50
N ILE A 75 2.26 1.31 4.94
CA ILE A 75 1.92 2.71 5.22
C ILE A 75 0.59 2.75 5.96
#